data_AF-A0A3A9UT41-F1
#
_entry.id   AF-A0A3A9UT41-F1
#
_cell.length_a   1.000
_cell.length_b   1.000
_cell.length_c   1.000
_cell.angle_alpha   90.00
_cell.angle_beta   90.00
_cell.angle_gamma   90.00
#
_symmetry.space_group_name_H-M   'P 1'
#
loop_
_entity.id
_entity.type
_entity.pdbx_description
1 polymer ?
#
loop_
_entity_poly.entity_id
_entity_poly.type
_entity_poly.pdbx_seq_one_letter_code
_entity_poly.pdbx_strand_id
1 'polypeptide(L)'
;MKLFSTLLIFMFCFHAAYSQQNGPFKEYHDNEQLKTEGQYLNKIRVGDWKDYYKSGELSKTYTYHNGKPIGEWKSYYKNGRLASKYIYDVNGKRKKEHVSYYEDGSLSNITNLENGVYITRGYYDSSKLKYVRQFESGYYKEFLEDGTLLIVSNYLNNELSGSWKRYYKNGTVEWDVTYENGYRNGKYRSFYESGQLKVDGTIKNEKKNGKEFRYLENGQLNWKGNYTGGLLDKNWIKFDADGNEIEKIKFKKGALLDPNLNSKLTQTDVPDGVFLKVPYHPDCEKIYGNKARKKCTSDKVTKFVTRKFNINLVKGTNLYGKERILVFFKINETGSVIEVKAKAPHLFLENEGVRVINLLPKFKPGTQGGEPITMPYTLPILFTAN
;
A
#
# COMPACT_ATOMS: atom_id res chain seq x y z
N MET A 1 -35.70 74.28 -20.58
CA MET A 1 -36.88 74.19 -19.70
C MET A 1 -37.28 72.71 -19.62
N LYS A 2 -37.42 72.20 -18.38
CA LYS A 2 -37.84 70.86 -17.92
C LYS A 2 -36.80 69.73 -17.82
N LEU A 3 -36.44 69.50 -16.54
CA LEU A 3 -35.94 68.28 -15.89
C LEU A 3 -37.00 67.17 -15.83
N PHE A 4 -36.53 65.92 -15.61
CA PHE A 4 -36.96 64.83 -14.69
C PHE A 4 -36.62 63.47 -15.37
N SER A 5 -35.63 62.70 -14.92
CA SER A 5 -35.54 61.80 -13.74
C SER A 5 -36.00 60.36 -14.01
N THR A 6 -35.05 59.42 -13.79
CA THR A 6 -35.19 58.03 -13.29
C THR A 6 -36.12 57.04 -14.01
N LEU A 7 -35.56 55.92 -14.49
CA LEU A 7 -35.71 54.61 -13.82
C LEU A 7 -34.73 53.56 -14.37
N LEU A 8 -33.98 52.95 -13.45
CA LEU A 8 -33.15 51.76 -13.61
C LEU A 8 -34.06 50.52 -13.67
N ILE A 9 -33.97 49.69 -14.71
CA ILE A 9 -34.45 48.30 -14.66
C ILE A 9 -33.33 47.39 -15.12
N PHE A 10 -32.68 46.78 -14.13
CA PHE A 10 -31.94 45.53 -14.23
C PHE A 10 -32.88 44.46 -14.77
N MET A 11 -32.57 43.88 -15.94
CA MET A 11 -33.19 42.63 -16.36
C MET A 11 -32.09 41.57 -16.54
N PHE A 12 -31.78 40.93 -15.42
CA PHE A 12 -31.16 39.61 -15.38
C PHE A 12 -32.11 38.62 -16.08
N CYS A 13 -31.66 38.02 -17.17
CA CYS A 13 -32.18 36.74 -17.64
C CYS A 13 -31.00 35.86 -18.05
N PHE A 14 -30.27 35.40 -17.04
CA PHE A 14 -29.43 34.21 -17.11
C PHE A 14 -30.34 32.99 -17.00
N HIS A 15 -30.72 32.38 -18.13
CA HIS A 15 -31.33 31.04 -18.17
C HIS A 15 -30.94 30.35 -19.48
N ALA A 16 -29.91 29.50 -19.43
CA ALA A 16 -29.92 28.19 -20.08
C ALA A 16 -28.72 27.36 -19.63
N ALA A 17 -29.04 26.21 -19.04
CA ALA A 17 -28.11 25.20 -18.57
C ALA A 17 -27.23 24.63 -19.70
N TYR A 18 -25.94 24.55 -19.40
CA TYR A 18 -25.01 23.46 -19.70
C TYR A 18 -25.43 22.47 -20.81
N SER A 19 -24.84 22.63 -22.00
CA SER A 19 -24.78 21.60 -23.03
C SER A 19 -23.52 21.79 -23.87
N GLN A 20 -22.35 21.65 -23.25
CA GLN A 20 -21.07 21.69 -23.98
C GLN A 20 -20.90 20.39 -24.77
N GLN A 21 -21.49 20.32 -25.96
CA GLN A 21 -21.51 19.11 -26.78
C GLN A 21 -20.21 18.89 -27.55
N ASN A 22 -19.57 19.97 -28.02
CA ASN A 22 -18.35 19.98 -28.83
C ASN A 22 -17.56 21.27 -28.60
N GLY A 23 -16.22 21.20 -28.63
CA GLY A 23 -15.34 22.37 -28.62
C GLY A 23 -14.49 22.54 -27.35
N PRO A 24 -13.87 23.73 -27.18
CA PRO A 24 -12.98 24.00 -26.05
C PRO A 24 -13.75 23.97 -24.73
N PHE A 25 -13.14 23.44 -23.70
CA PHE A 25 -13.65 23.30 -22.34
C PHE A 25 -12.75 24.02 -21.36
N LYS A 26 -13.36 24.75 -20.41
CA LYS A 26 -12.67 25.35 -19.27
C LYS A 26 -13.50 25.13 -18.01
N GLU A 27 -12.83 24.68 -16.96
CA GLU A 27 -13.35 24.57 -15.61
C GLU A 27 -12.51 25.46 -14.70
N TYR A 28 -13.13 26.05 -13.69
CA TYR A 28 -12.47 26.96 -12.74
C TYR A 28 -12.56 26.39 -11.32
N HIS A 29 -11.60 26.76 -10.48
CA HIS A 29 -11.62 26.50 -9.05
C HIS A 29 -12.65 27.41 -8.36
N ASP A 30 -12.88 27.18 -7.07
CA ASP A 30 -13.73 28.01 -6.21
C ASP A 30 -13.24 29.45 -6.07
N ASN A 31 -11.95 29.70 -6.29
CA ASN A 31 -11.35 31.03 -6.33
C ASN A 31 -11.29 31.64 -7.75
N GLU A 32 -12.12 31.13 -8.67
CA GLU A 32 -12.26 31.60 -10.05
C GLU A 32 -11.01 31.45 -10.93
N GLN A 33 -9.92 30.87 -10.43
CA GLN A 33 -8.75 30.56 -11.25
C GLN A 33 -9.00 29.34 -12.14
N LEU A 34 -8.40 29.34 -13.33
CA LEU A 34 -8.50 28.21 -14.26
C LEU A 34 -8.05 26.93 -13.56
N LYS A 35 -8.88 25.88 -13.63
CA LYS A 35 -8.64 24.57 -13.00
C LYS A 35 -8.26 23.52 -14.03
N THR A 36 -8.99 23.49 -15.13
CA THR A 36 -8.77 22.53 -16.22
C THR A 36 -9.14 23.18 -17.54
N GLU A 37 -8.33 22.95 -18.58
CA GLU A 37 -8.69 23.26 -19.96
C GLU A 37 -8.46 22.07 -20.90
N GLY A 38 -9.26 21.97 -21.95
CA GLY A 38 -9.16 20.90 -22.95
C GLY A 38 -10.23 21.00 -24.02
N GLN A 39 -10.54 19.88 -24.68
CA GLN A 39 -11.54 19.83 -25.75
C GLN A 39 -12.46 18.61 -25.64
N TYR A 40 -13.75 18.81 -25.88
CA TYR A 40 -14.73 17.75 -26.04
C TYR A 40 -15.15 17.59 -27.50
N LEU A 41 -15.31 16.34 -27.93
CA LEU A 41 -15.98 15.96 -29.17
C LEU A 41 -17.01 14.88 -28.83
N ASN A 42 -18.28 15.14 -29.10
CA ASN A 42 -19.43 14.31 -28.79
C ASN A 42 -19.48 13.90 -27.31
N LYS A 43 -19.28 14.88 -26.40
CA LYS A 43 -19.19 14.68 -24.94
C LYS A 43 -18.03 13.79 -24.48
N ILE A 44 -17.08 13.49 -25.35
CA ILE A 44 -15.89 12.68 -25.06
C ILE A 44 -14.64 13.56 -25.10
N ARG A 45 -13.71 13.36 -24.15
CA ARG A 45 -12.44 14.10 -24.12
C ARG A 45 -11.59 13.76 -25.35
N VAL A 46 -11.03 14.79 -25.98
CA VAL A 46 -10.09 14.68 -27.10
C VAL A 46 -8.96 15.70 -26.97
N GLY A 47 -7.84 15.42 -27.64
CA GLY A 47 -6.69 16.32 -27.71
C GLY A 47 -5.94 16.46 -26.39
N ASP A 48 -5.23 17.57 -26.27
CA ASP A 48 -4.43 17.90 -25.10
C ASP A 48 -5.27 18.59 -24.03
N TRP A 49 -4.97 18.23 -22.79
CA TRP A 49 -5.61 18.71 -21.59
C TRP A 49 -4.57 19.19 -20.60
N LYS A 50 -4.95 20.20 -19.81
CA LYS A 50 -4.12 20.76 -18.76
C LYS A 50 -4.94 20.96 -17.50
N ASP A 51 -4.32 20.66 -16.35
CA ASP A 51 -4.86 21.03 -15.04
C ASP A 51 -3.93 22.04 -14.38
N TYR A 52 -4.48 22.91 -13.54
CA TYR A 52 -3.76 23.97 -12.84
C TYR A 52 -4.00 23.92 -11.34
N TYR A 53 -3.02 24.37 -10.57
CA TYR A 53 -3.16 24.59 -9.14
C TYR A 53 -4.15 25.73 -8.86
N LYS A 54 -4.69 25.78 -7.63
CA LYS A 54 -5.49 26.91 -7.15
C LYS A 54 -4.71 28.24 -7.14
N SER A 55 -3.40 28.22 -7.29
CA SER A 55 -2.54 29.39 -7.41
C SER A 55 -2.26 29.78 -8.87
N GLY A 56 -2.70 28.97 -9.83
CA GLY A 56 -2.71 29.29 -11.26
C GLY A 56 -1.59 28.61 -12.06
N GLU A 57 -0.61 27.99 -11.39
CA GLU A 57 0.50 27.31 -12.07
C GLU A 57 0.04 25.97 -12.67
N LEU A 58 0.67 25.58 -13.77
CA LEU A 58 0.40 24.31 -14.44
C LEU A 58 0.71 23.14 -13.49
N SER A 59 -0.27 22.26 -13.28
CA SER A 59 -0.12 21.10 -12.41
C SER A 59 -0.02 19.78 -13.19
N LYS A 60 -0.69 19.67 -14.34
CA LYS A 60 -0.66 18.46 -15.17
C LYS A 60 -0.87 18.76 -16.65
N THR A 61 -0.31 17.91 -17.50
CA THR A 61 -0.61 17.85 -18.94
C THR A 61 -0.86 16.41 -19.35
N TYR A 62 -1.88 16.17 -20.18
CA TYR A 62 -2.27 14.83 -20.60
C TYR A 62 -3.08 14.85 -21.90
N THR A 63 -3.11 13.74 -22.62
CA THR A 63 -3.77 13.66 -23.94
C THR A 63 -4.83 12.56 -23.98
N TYR A 64 -5.92 12.83 -24.69
CA TYR A 64 -7.00 11.89 -24.97
C TYR A 64 -7.21 11.69 -26.47
N HIS A 65 -7.44 10.45 -26.88
CA HIS A 65 -7.89 10.11 -28.23
C HIS A 65 -9.11 9.21 -28.15
N ASN A 66 -10.23 9.65 -28.74
CA ASN A 66 -11.53 8.97 -28.68
C ASN A 66 -11.93 8.58 -27.23
N GLY A 67 -11.69 9.48 -26.28
CA GLY A 67 -12.04 9.26 -24.87
C GLY A 67 -11.10 8.37 -24.08
N LYS A 68 -10.07 7.81 -24.73
CA LYS A 68 -9.05 7.00 -24.07
C LYS A 68 -7.81 7.84 -23.78
N PRO A 69 -7.20 7.70 -22.59
CA PRO A 69 -5.95 8.37 -22.28
C PRO A 69 -4.84 7.81 -23.18
N ILE A 70 -4.01 8.66 -23.77
CA ILE A 70 -2.89 8.22 -24.61
C ILE A 70 -1.63 9.04 -24.32
N GLY A 71 -0.47 8.50 -24.71
CA GLY A 71 0.79 9.25 -24.71
C GLY A 71 1.30 9.59 -23.33
N GLU A 72 2.12 10.65 -23.25
CA GLU A 72 2.75 11.09 -22.01
C GLU A 72 1.77 11.87 -21.13
N TRP A 73 1.73 11.49 -19.85
CA TRP A 73 1.00 12.20 -18.81
C TRP A 73 2.02 12.74 -17.83
N LYS A 74 2.07 14.06 -17.67
CA LYS A 74 3.04 14.77 -16.83
C LYS A 74 2.33 15.47 -15.70
N SER A 75 2.95 15.46 -14.52
CA SER A 75 2.56 16.29 -13.38
C SER A 75 3.74 17.18 -13.00
N TYR A 76 3.46 18.38 -12.51
CA TYR A 76 4.44 19.41 -12.21
C TYR A 76 4.30 19.84 -10.76
N TYR A 77 5.38 20.29 -10.14
CA TYR A 77 5.37 21.01 -8.87
C TYR A 77 4.88 22.45 -9.07
N LYS A 78 4.52 23.14 -7.99
CA LYS A 78 4.12 24.56 -8.05
C LYS A 78 5.22 25.47 -8.62
N ASN A 79 6.49 25.11 -8.43
CA ASN A 79 7.63 25.81 -9.02
C ASN A 79 7.80 25.57 -10.53
N GLY A 80 6.90 24.82 -11.17
CA GLY A 80 6.91 24.50 -12.59
C GLY A 80 7.81 23.32 -13.00
N ARG A 81 8.60 22.75 -12.07
CA ARG A 81 9.44 21.57 -12.35
C ARG A 81 8.60 20.32 -12.52
N LEU A 82 9.06 19.41 -13.38
CA LEU A 82 8.39 18.13 -13.61
C LEU A 82 8.46 17.27 -12.34
N ALA A 83 7.31 16.90 -11.79
CA ALA A 83 7.21 16.03 -10.62
C ALA A 83 7.15 14.54 -11.01
N SER A 84 6.40 14.22 -12.06
CA SER A 84 6.32 12.84 -12.56
C SER A 84 5.86 12.76 -14.01
N LYS A 85 6.20 11.64 -14.66
CA LYS A 85 5.78 11.28 -16.00
C LYS A 85 5.47 9.78 -16.10
N TYR A 86 4.36 9.45 -16.73
CA TYR A 86 3.96 8.08 -17.09
C TYR A 86 3.31 8.07 -18.48
N ILE A 87 3.14 6.87 -19.06
CA ILE A 87 2.70 6.72 -20.44
C ILE A 87 1.45 5.83 -20.52
N TYR A 88 0.48 6.21 -21.35
CA TYR A 88 -0.60 5.34 -21.80
C TYR A 88 -0.35 4.87 -23.23
N ASP A 89 -0.66 3.61 -23.51
CA ASP A 89 -0.68 3.11 -24.88
C ASP A 89 -1.93 3.61 -25.65
N VAL A 90 -1.97 3.30 -26.96
CA VAL A 90 -3.08 3.68 -27.85
C VAL A 90 -4.43 3.08 -27.45
N ASN A 91 -4.45 2.08 -26.56
CA ASN A 91 -5.64 1.42 -26.08
C ASN A 91 -6.15 2.00 -24.75
N GLY A 92 -5.46 2.98 -24.17
CA GLY A 92 -5.81 3.54 -22.87
C GLY A 92 -5.26 2.76 -21.68
N LYS A 93 -4.32 1.84 -21.90
CA LYS A 93 -3.68 1.09 -20.81
C LYS A 93 -2.41 1.80 -20.35
N ARG A 94 -2.32 2.03 -19.04
CA ARG A 94 -1.14 2.62 -18.42
C ARG A 94 0.04 1.64 -18.49
N LYS A 95 1.15 2.10 -19.06
CA LYS A 95 2.45 1.44 -19.04
C LYS A 95 3.05 1.50 -17.62
N LYS A 96 3.85 0.50 -17.23
CA LYS A 96 4.47 0.46 -15.89
C LYS A 96 5.67 1.41 -15.81
N GLU A 97 6.26 1.76 -16.95
CA GLU A 97 7.32 2.74 -17.04
C GLU A 97 6.85 4.08 -16.46
N HIS A 98 7.69 4.64 -15.60
CA HIS A 98 7.37 5.81 -14.81
C HIS A 98 8.66 6.49 -14.39
N VAL A 99 8.65 7.81 -14.35
CA VAL A 99 9.72 8.60 -13.76
C VAL A 99 9.12 9.64 -12.83
N SER A 100 9.74 9.86 -11.68
CA SER A 100 9.41 10.94 -10.75
C SER A 100 10.66 11.61 -10.24
N TYR A 101 10.54 12.90 -9.92
CA TYR A 101 11.62 13.76 -9.47
C TYR A 101 11.30 14.27 -8.07
N TYR A 102 12.31 14.78 -7.38
CA TYR A 102 12.16 15.63 -6.21
C TYR A 102 11.86 17.07 -6.65
N GLU A 103 11.44 17.93 -5.72
CA GLU A 103 11.09 19.32 -6.01
C GLU A 103 12.30 20.17 -6.43
N ASP A 104 13.51 19.75 -6.06
CA ASP A 104 14.78 20.31 -6.53
C ASP A 104 15.10 19.94 -8.00
N GLY A 105 14.35 18.99 -8.58
CA GLY A 105 14.53 18.46 -9.93
C GLY A 105 15.41 17.22 -10.02
N SER A 106 16.02 16.77 -8.92
CA SER A 106 16.79 15.52 -8.88
C SER A 106 15.89 14.30 -9.09
N LEU A 107 16.44 13.24 -9.67
CA LEU A 107 15.67 12.03 -9.97
C LEU A 107 15.30 11.32 -8.66
N SER A 108 14.00 11.06 -8.44
CA SER A 108 13.53 10.34 -7.25
C SER A 108 13.32 8.86 -7.53
N ASN A 109 12.57 8.53 -8.59
CA ASN A 109 12.32 7.14 -8.97
C ASN A 109 12.23 7.00 -10.48
N ILE A 110 12.70 5.88 -11.00
CA ILE A 110 12.50 5.49 -12.40
C ILE A 110 12.17 4.00 -12.47
N THR A 111 11.19 3.65 -13.29
CA THR A 111 10.82 2.28 -13.64
C THR A 111 10.99 2.10 -15.13
N ASN A 112 11.81 1.14 -15.54
CA ASN A 112 12.05 0.80 -16.95
C ASN A 112 11.84 -0.70 -17.18
N LEU A 113 11.61 -1.08 -18.43
CA LEU A 113 11.63 -2.48 -18.87
C LEU A 113 13.04 -2.85 -19.32
N GLU A 114 13.68 -3.78 -18.63
CA GLU A 114 15.04 -4.27 -18.91
C GLU A 114 14.99 -5.79 -19.10
N ASN A 115 15.40 -6.29 -20.28
CA ASN A 115 15.37 -7.72 -20.62
C ASN A 115 14.02 -8.41 -20.35
N GLY A 116 12.91 -7.72 -20.64
CA GLY A 116 11.55 -8.23 -20.44
C GLY A 116 11.04 -8.16 -19.00
N VAL A 117 11.82 -7.62 -18.06
CA VAL A 117 11.43 -7.46 -16.65
C VAL A 117 11.46 -5.99 -16.25
N TYR A 118 10.46 -5.54 -15.50
CA TYR A 118 10.47 -4.18 -14.99
C TYR A 118 11.45 -4.04 -13.82
N ILE A 119 12.24 -2.97 -13.84
CA ILE A 119 13.16 -2.61 -12.76
C ILE A 119 12.86 -1.17 -12.33
N THR A 120 12.57 -0.99 -11.04
CA THR A 120 12.51 0.32 -10.40
C THR A 120 13.84 0.61 -9.72
N ARG A 121 14.38 1.81 -9.93
CA ARG A 121 15.46 2.39 -9.12
C ARG A 121 14.94 3.64 -8.44
N GLY A 122 15.14 3.71 -7.13
CA GLY A 122 14.90 4.91 -6.34
C GLY A 122 16.22 5.51 -5.87
N TYR A 123 16.26 6.83 -5.75
CA TYR A 123 17.45 7.59 -5.39
C TYR A 123 17.15 8.49 -4.20
N TYR A 124 18.21 8.91 -3.50
CA TYR A 124 18.17 10.06 -2.61
C TYR A 124 18.15 11.36 -3.43
N ASP A 125 17.80 12.49 -2.81
CA ASP A 125 17.88 13.82 -3.42
C ASP A 125 19.32 14.19 -3.83
N SER A 126 20.32 13.66 -3.11
CA SER A 126 21.73 13.66 -3.51
C SER A 126 22.07 12.85 -4.77
N SER A 127 21.05 12.27 -5.43
CA SER A 127 21.16 11.40 -6.61
C SER A 127 21.89 10.08 -6.37
N LYS A 128 22.18 9.72 -5.12
CA LYS A 128 22.73 8.41 -4.74
C LYS A 128 21.65 7.34 -4.80
N LEU A 129 22.02 6.13 -5.24
CA LEU A 129 21.07 5.02 -5.37
C LEU A 129 20.59 4.60 -3.97
N LYS A 130 19.28 4.66 -3.76
CA LYS A 130 18.63 4.27 -2.50
C LYS A 130 18.15 2.83 -2.54
N TYR A 131 17.49 2.43 -3.62
CA TYR A 131 17.03 1.05 -3.77
C TYR A 131 16.89 0.63 -5.23
N VAL A 132 16.94 -0.68 -5.45
CA VAL A 132 16.62 -1.32 -6.73
C VAL A 132 15.61 -2.42 -6.48
N ARG A 133 14.53 -2.42 -7.26
CA ARG A 133 13.50 -3.46 -7.24
C ARG A 133 13.31 -4.03 -8.64
N GLN A 134 13.58 -5.32 -8.79
CA GLN A 134 13.14 -6.07 -9.96
C GLN A 134 11.76 -6.66 -9.66
N PHE A 135 10.77 -6.31 -10.50
CA PHE A 135 9.43 -6.88 -10.40
C PHE A 135 9.40 -8.34 -10.87
N GLU A 136 8.22 -8.95 -10.75
CA GLU A 136 8.04 -10.39 -10.92
C GLU A 136 8.80 -11.15 -9.82
N SER A 137 9.14 -12.41 -10.04
CA SER A 137 9.91 -13.23 -9.09
C SER A 137 11.38 -12.80 -9.00
N GLY A 138 11.61 -11.51 -8.69
CA GLY A 138 12.89 -10.83 -8.66
C GLY A 138 13.34 -10.49 -7.24
N TYR A 139 13.99 -9.33 -7.07
CA TYR A 139 14.60 -8.94 -5.81
C TYR A 139 14.34 -7.47 -5.46
N TYR A 140 14.60 -7.13 -4.20
CA TYR A 140 14.77 -5.77 -3.71
C TYR A 140 16.11 -5.65 -3.01
N LYS A 141 16.83 -4.56 -3.29
CA LYS A 141 18.07 -4.17 -2.62
C LYS A 141 17.94 -2.73 -2.15
N GLU A 142 18.37 -2.44 -0.93
CA GLU A 142 18.39 -1.09 -0.37
C GLU A 142 19.80 -0.74 0.10
N PHE A 143 20.16 0.53 -0.06
CA PHE A 143 21.49 1.04 0.19
C PHE A 143 21.40 2.31 1.07
N LEU A 144 22.40 2.52 1.93
CA LEU A 144 22.68 3.82 2.51
C LEU A 144 23.17 4.80 1.42
N GLU A 145 23.15 6.08 1.75
CA GLU A 145 23.58 7.15 0.85
C GLU A 145 25.07 7.08 0.47
N ASP A 146 25.91 6.48 1.32
CA ASP A 146 27.32 6.17 1.04
C ASP A 146 27.51 4.95 0.11
N GLY A 147 26.42 4.27 -0.26
CA GLY A 147 26.42 3.08 -1.11
C GLY A 147 26.46 1.74 -0.37
N THR A 148 26.53 1.75 0.97
CA THR A 148 26.52 0.53 1.78
C THR A 148 25.22 -0.24 1.61
N LEU A 149 25.29 -1.53 1.27
CA LEU A 149 24.11 -2.39 1.16
C LEU A 149 23.48 -2.64 2.53
N LEU A 150 22.19 -2.33 2.68
CA LEU A 150 21.44 -2.52 3.93
C LEU A 150 20.53 -3.74 3.91
N ILE A 151 19.80 -3.95 2.82
CA ILE A 151 18.76 -4.98 2.74
C ILE A 151 18.87 -5.71 1.40
N VAL A 152 18.70 -7.02 1.45
CA VAL A 152 18.46 -7.86 0.27
C VAL A 152 17.21 -8.70 0.52
N SER A 153 16.33 -8.76 -0.47
CA SER A 153 15.06 -9.47 -0.38
C SER A 153 14.73 -10.13 -1.69
N ASN A 154 14.19 -11.34 -1.65
CA ASN A 154 13.78 -12.08 -2.84
C ASN A 154 12.26 -12.19 -2.89
N TYR A 155 11.69 -12.12 -4.08
CA TYR A 155 10.25 -12.18 -4.28
C TYR A 155 9.92 -13.32 -5.21
N LEU A 156 8.78 -13.96 -4.95
CA LEU A 156 8.14 -14.90 -5.84
C LEU A 156 6.70 -14.41 -6.04
N ASN A 157 6.31 -14.18 -7.30
CA ASN A 157 4.97 -13.67 -7.63
C ASN A 157 4.59 -12.38 -6.86
N ASN A 158 5.56 -11.46 -6.68
CA ASN A 158 5.42 -10.21 -5.91
C ASN A 158 5.21 -10.38 -4.39
N GLU A 159 5.41 -11.57 -3.84
CA GLU A 159 5.43 -11.81 -2.38
C GLU A 159 6.86 -12.11 -1.93
N LEU A 160 7.26 -11.58 -0.77
CA LEU A 160 8.58 -11.86 -0.20
C LEU A 160 8.73 -13.38 0.04
N SER A 161 9.75 -14.00 -0.53
CA SER A 161 9.94 -15.45 -0.51
C SER A 161 11.41 -15.81 -0.59
N GLY A 162 11.84 -16.80 0.19
CA GLY A 162 13.25 -17.12 0.38
C GLY A 162 13.89 -16.24 1.47
N SER A 163 15.18 -15.97 1.34
CA SER A 163 15.92 -15.22 2.35
C SER A 163 15.69 -13.70 2.21
N TRP A 164 15.34 -13.08 3.33
CA TRP A 164 15.45 -11.65 3.58
C TRP A 164 16.68 -11.43 4.46
N LYS A 165 17.58 -10.56 4.02
CA LYS A 165 18.82 -10.24 4.74
C LYS A 165 18.90 -8.76 5.05
N ARG A 166 19.42 -8.46 6.24
CA ARG A 166 19.85 -7.12 6.65
C ARG A 166 21.33 -7.17 7.00
N TYR A 167 22.06 -6.10 6.70
CA TYR A 167 23.51 -6.01 6.86
C TYR A 167 23.90 -4.88 7.81
N TYR A 168 24.99 -5.08 8.53
CA TYR A 168 25.72 -4.04 9.25
C TYR A 168 26.43 -3.09 8.28
N LYS A 169 26.88 -1.93 8.78
CA LYS A 169 27.62 -0.96 7.98
C LYS A 169 28.95 -1.50 7.42
N ASN A 170 29.56 -2.46 8.11
CA ASN A 170 30.77 -3.13 7.64
C ASN A 170 30.50 -4.22 6.57
N GLY A 171 29.24 -4.43 6.18
CA GLY A 171 28.82 -5.40 5.17
C GLY A 171 28.59 -6.82 5.70
N THR A 172 28.76 -7.09 6.99
CA THR A 172 28.42 -8.41 7.56
C THR A 172 26.90 -8.55 7.72
N VAL A 173 26.40 -9.78 7.62
CA VAL A 173 24.96 -10.04 7.73
C VAL A 173 24.52 -9.84 9.18
N GLU A 174 23.63 -8.90 9.45
CA GLU A 174 23.02 -8.71 10.77
C GLU A 174 21.89 -9.73 10.99
N TRP A 175 21.04 -9.92 9.97
CA TRP A 175 19.90 -10.82 10.01
C TRP A 175 19.75 -11.62 8.71
N ASP A 176 19.36 -12.88 8.83
CA ASP A 176 18.91 -13.75 7.74
C ASP A 176 17.61 -14.43 8.16
N VAL A 177 16.50 -14.06 7.51
CA VAL A 177 15.15 -14.51 7.87
C VAL A 177 14.49 -15.15 6.65
N THR A 178 13.95 -16.36 6.84
CA THR A 178 13.24 -17.08 5.78
C THR A 178 11.79 -16.64 5.71
N TYR A 179 11.38 -16.27 4.49
CA TYR A 179 10.02 -15.95 4.12
C TYR A 179 9.44 -16.98 3.16
N GLU A 180 8.15 -17.21 3.26
CA GLU A 180 7.35 -17.96 2.30
C GLU A 180 6.06 -17.18 2.05
N ASN A 181 5.72 -16.92 0.79
CA ASN A 181 4.47 -16.25 0.41
C ASN A 181 4.19 -14.94 1.18
N GLY A 182 5.22 -14.16 1.49
CA GLY A 182 5.10 -12.85 2.14
C GLY A 182 5.03 -12.90 3.67
N TYR A 183 5.29 -14.05 4.29
CA TYR A 183 5.34 -14.18 5.75
C TYR A 183 6.54 -15.00 6.23
N ARG A 184 6.98 -14.74 7.46
CA ARG A 184 8.11 -15.44 8.09
C ARG A 184 7.76 -16.89 8.35
N ASN A 185 8.45 -17.80 7.66
CA ASN A 185 8.28 -19.24 7.77
C ASN A 185 9.60 -19.96 7.45
N GLY A 186 10.21 -20.60 8.45
CA GLY A 186 11.50 -21.26 8.32
C GLY A 186 12.48 -20.83 9.42
N LYS A 187 13.71 -20.51 9.02
CA LYS A 187 14.79 -20.13 9.94
C LYS A 187 14.89 -18.61 10.09
N TYR A 188 15.29 -18.15 11.26
CA TYR A 188 15.84 -16.81 11.46
C TYR A 188 17.19 -16.93 12.15
N ARG A 189 18.15 -16.13 11.69
CA ARG A 189 19.49 -16.05 12.26
C ARG A 189 19.89 -14.58 12.40
N SER A 190 20.65 -14.29 13.45
CA SER A 190 21.37 -13.04 13.57
C SER A 190 22.83 -13.28 13.91
N PHE A 191 23.67 -12.29 13.60
CA PHE A 191 25.12 -12.39 13.78
C PHE A 191 25.63 -11.14 14.49
N TYR A 192 26.83 -11.22 15.06
CA TYR A 192 27.60 -10.08 15.53
C TYR A 192 28.25 -9.34 14.36
N GLU A 193 28.75 -8.12 14.58
CA GLU A 193 29.47 -7.37 13.54
C GLU A 193 30.73 -8.10 13.06
N SER A 194 31.34 -8.93 13.92
CA SER A 194 32.43 -9.85 13.58
C SER A 194 32.04 -10.97 12.62
N GLY A 195 30.74 -11.16 12.34
CA GLY A 195 30.20 -12.25 11.51
C GLY A 195 29.90 -13.53 12.29
N GLN A 196 30.21 -13.57 13.59
CA GLN A 196 29.92 -14.72 14.44
C GLN A 196 28.43 -14.88 14.67
N LEU A 197 27.93 -16.13 14.64
CA LEU A 197 26.52 -16.43 14.85
C LEU A 197 26.10 -15.98 16.25
N LYS A 198 25.02 -15.21 16.34
CA LYS A 198 24.48 -14.68 17.61
C LYS A 198 23.20 -15.39 18.02
N VAL A 199 22.31 -15.65 17.07
CA VAL A 199 21.04 -16.37 17.30
C VAL A 199 20.76 -17.32 16.13
N ASP A 200 20.31 -18.55 16.40
CA ASP A 200 19.67 -19.44 15.42
C ASP A 200 18.35 -19.97 15.98
N GLY A 201 17.26 -19.74 15.25
CA GLY A 201 15.93 -20.16 15.67
C GLY A 201 15.00 -20.45 14.51
N THR A 202 13.80 -20.93 14.84
CA THR A 202 12.76 -21.28 13.86
C THR A 202 11.48 -20.49 14.08
N ILE A 203 10.88 -20.03 12.98
CA ILE A 203 9.63 -19.30 12.93
C ILE A 203 8.65 -20.05 12.03
N LYS A 204 7.39 -20.19 12.47
CA LYS A 204 6.33 -20.80 11.69
C LYS A 204 5.15 -19.87 11.66
N ASN A 205 4.70 -19.48 10.47
CA ASN A 205 3.51 -18.64 10.28
C ASN A 205 3.56 -17.37 11.16
N GLU A 206 4.63 -16.58 11.02
CA GLU A 206 4.92 -15.35 11.81
C GLU A 206 5.23 -15.55 13.30
N LYS A 207 5.16 -16.79 13.82
CA LYS A 207 5.33 -17.08 15.25
C LYS A 207 6.54 -17.95 15.50
N LYS A 208 7.46 -17.50 16.38
CA LYS A 208 8.61 -18.32 16.81
C LYS A 208 8.11 -19.67 17.32
N ASN A 209 8.68 -20.76 16.82
CA ASN A 209 8.20 -22.10 17.09
C ASN A 209 9.30 -23.13 16.91
N GLY A 210 9.69 -23.81 17.98
CA GLY A 210 10.82 -24.74 18.01
C GLY A 210 11.97 -24.22 18.87
N LYS A 211 13.17 -24.77 18.67
CA LYS A 211 14.35 -24.43 19.47
C LYS A 211 14.96 -23.12 19.02
N GLU A 212 15.50 -22.37 19.97
CA GLU A 212 16.38 -21.22 19.73
C GLU A 212 17.69 -21.44 20.48
N PHE A 213 18.80 -21.10 19.82
CA PHE A 213 20.15 -21.08 20.37
C PHE A 213 20.66 -19.64 20.30
N ARG A 214 21.35 -19.20 21.36
CA ARG A 214 22.02 -17.90 21.42
C ARG A 214 23.45 -18.10 21.83
N TYR A 215 24.36 -17.40 21.19
CA TYR A 215 25.78 -17.55 21.36
C TYR A 215 26.39 -16.22 21.82
N LEU A 216 27.51 -16.32 22.53
CA LEU A 216 28.42 -15.19 22.77
C LEU A 216 29.24 -14.92 21.51
N GLU A 217 29.87 -13.75 21.45
CA GLU A 217 30.67 -13.34 20.29
C GLU A 217 31.90 -14.23 20.04
N ASN A 218 32.40 -14.90 21.08
CA ASN A 218 33.46 -15.91 20.95
C ASN A 218 32.96 -17.27 20.41
N GLY A 219 31.67 -17.38 20.07
CA GLY A 219 31.03 -18.60 19.53
C GLY A 219 30.51 -19.58 20.58
N GLN A 220 30.73 -19.33 21.88
CA GLN A 220 30.24 -20.19 22.95
C GLN A 220 28.72 -20.10 23.08
N LEU A 221 28.06 -21.24 23.31
CA LEU A 221 26.62 -21.26 23.55
C LEU A 221 26.31 -20.52 24.86
N ASN A 222 25.40 -19.55 24.82
CA ASN A 222 24.97 -18.78 26.00
C ASN A 222 23.58 -19.21 26.48
N TRP A 223 22.65 -19.42 25.54
CA TRP A 223 21.30 -19.88 25.85
C TRP A 223 20.83 -20.94 24.86
N LYS A 224 20.06 -21.92 25.36
CA LYS A 224 19.22 -22.77 24.53
C LYS A 224 17.81 -22.82 25.11
N GLY A 225 16.80 -22.77 24.26
CA GLY A 225 15.41 -22.78 24.71
C GLY A 225 14.42 -23.18 23.65
N ASN A 226 13.14 -23.10 23.98
CA ASN A 226 12.05 -23.43 23.06
C ASN A 226 10.99 -22.32 23.03
N TYR A 227 10.44 -22.09 21.84
CA TYR A 227 9.25 -21.28 21.62
C TYR A 227 8.09 -22.17 21.17
N THR A 228 6.89 -21.81 21.61
CA THR A 228 5.63 -22.38 21.10
C THR A 228 4.67 -21.24 20.80
N GLY A 229 4.29 -21.08 19.53
CA GLY A 229 3.34 -20.04 19.13
C GLY A 229 3.77 -18.60 19.44
N GLY A 230 5.07 -18.32 19.39
CA GLY A 230 5.67 -17.01 19.65
C GLY A 230 6.05 -16.77 21.11
N LEU A 231 5.67 -17.66 22.03
CA LEU A 231 5.87 -17.51 23.47
C LEU A 231 7.00 -18.43 23.97
N LEU A 232 7.76 -17.97 24.96
CA LEU A 232 8.76 -18.80 25.65
C LEU A 232 8.06 -20.05 26.22
N ASP A 233 8.64 -21.23 26.02
CA ASP A 233 8.02 -22.48 26.44
C ASP A 233 9.07 -23.52 26.84
N LYS A 234 8.68 -24.47 27.67
CA LYS A 234 9.55 -25.54 28.20
C LYS A 234 10.76 -24.96 28.95
N ASN A 235 11.92 -25.60 28.84
CA ASN A 235 13.13 -25.19 29.54
C ASN A 235 13.96 -24.24 28.68
N TRP A 236 14.38 -23.14 29.28
CA TRP A 236 15.43 -22.24 28.80
C TRP A 236 16.63 -22.39 29.71
N ILE A 237 17.77 -22.71 29.13
CA ILE A 237 18.98 -23.07 29.88
C ILE A 237 20.09 -22.11 29.47
N LYS A 238 20.77 -21.56 30.48
CA LYS A 238 21.95 -20.71 30.34
C LYS A 238 23.21 -21.50 30.59
N PHE A 239 24.26 -21.17 29.85
CA PHE A 239 25.58 -21.76 29.98
C PHE A 239 26.62 -20.73 30.42
N ASP A 240 27.63 -21.19 31.13
CA ASP A 240 28.87 -20.43 31.36
C ASP A 240 29.86 -20.57 30.19
N ALA A 241 31.06 -20.01 30.36
CA ALA A 241 32.11 -20.06 29.33
C ALA A 241 32.70 -21.47 29.13
N ASP A 242 32.59 -22.37 30.11
CA ASP A 242 33.08 -23.74 30.00
C ASP A 242 32.01 -24.68 29.42
N GLY A 243 30.79 -24.19 29.23
CA GLY A 243 29.65 -24.93 28.69
C GLY A 243 28.81 -25.66 29.75
N ASN A 244 29.00 -25.35 31.04
CA ASN A 244 28.17 -25.91 32.11
C ASN A 244 26.83 -25.18 32.22
N GLU A 245 25.76 -25.93 32.55
CA GLU A 245 24.44 -25.36 32.79
C GLU A 245 24.42 -24.61 34.13
N ILE A 246 24.22 -23.30 34.11
CA ILE A 246 24.23 -22.44 35.32
C ILE A 246 22.86 -21.86 35.67
N GLU A 247 21.90 -21.89 34.76
CA GLU A 247 20.53 -21.44 35.01
C GLU A 247 19.55 -22.27 34.18
N LYS A 248 18.41 -22.62 34.76
CA LYS A 248 17.32 -23.33 34.07
C LYS A 248 15.98 -22.72 34.43
N ILE A 249 15.32 -22.16 33.43
CA ILE A 249 14.06 -21.46 33.55
C ILE A 249 12.96 -22.27 32.87
N LYS A 250 11.86 -22.53 33.57
CA LYS A 250 10.74 -23.28 33.00
C LYS A 250 9.56 -22.36 32.71
N PHE A 251 9.12 -22.38 31.45
CA PHE A 251 7.94 -21.68 30.97
C PHE A 251 6.86 -22.65 30.53
N LYS A 252 5.60 -22.21 30.61
CA LYS A 252 4.45 -22.84 29.97
C LYS A 252 3.71 -21.77 29.17
N LYS A 253 3.87 -21.77 27.84
CA LYS A 253 3.25 -20.80 26.91
C LYS A 253 3.40 -19.34 27.39
N GLY A 254 4.61 -18.93 27.73
CA GLY A 254 4.96 -17.57 28.15
C GLY A 254 4.86 -17.32 29.65
N ALA A 255 4.13 -18.14 30.40
CA ALA A 255 4.07 -18.02 31.86
C ALA A 255 5.32 -18.65 32.48
N LEU A 256 6.06 -17.86 33.27
CA LEU A 256 7.15 -18.33 34.11
C LEU A 256 6.56 -19.22 35.22
N LEU A 257 7.10 -20.43 35.39
CA LEU A 257 6.58 -21.38 36.39
C LEU A 257 7.17 -21.20 37.79
N ASP A 258 8.30 -20.51 37.91
CA ASP A 258 8.87 -20.13 39.20
C ASP A 258 8.71 -18.61 39.40
N PRO A 259 7.72 -18.17 40.20
CA PRO A 259 7.42 -16.75 40.38
C PRO A 259 8.50 -15.99 41.15
N ASN A 260 9.40 -16.69 41.86
CA ASN A 260 10.48 -16.07 42.63
C ASN A 260 11.76 -15.89 41.80
N LEU A 261 11.80 -16.43 40.58
CA LEU A 261 12.96 -16.35 39.72
C LEU A 261 13.01 -15.00 38.99
N ASN A 262 14.02 -14.18 39.31
CA ASN A 262 14.30 -12.94 38.59
C ASN A 262 15.26 -13.21 37.42
N SER A 263 14.73 -13.45 36.22
CA SER A 263 15.54 -13.71 35.02
C SER A 263 15.71 -12.49 34.12
N LYS A 264 16.91 -12.32 33.56
CA LYS A 264 17.22 -11.34 32.50
C LYS A 264 16.87 -11.84 31.09
N LEU A 265 16.29 -13.02 30.95
CA LEU A 265 15.94 -13.60 29.65
C LEU A 265 14.85 -12.79 28.95
N THR A 266 15.20 -12.15 27.84
CA THR A 266 14.25 -11.48 26.96
C THR A 266 13.93 -12.31 25.73
N GLN A 267 12.79 -12.03 25.11
CA GLN A 267 12.45 -12.63 23.83
C GLN A 267 13.27 -12.02 22.68
N THR A 268 13.71 -12.85 21.74
CA THR A 268 14.33 -12.35 20.50
C THR A 268 13.30 -11.58 19.68
N ASP A 269 13.59 -10.33 19.37
CA ASP A 269 12.82 -9.54 18.41
C ASP A 269 13.39 -9.77 17.00
N VAL A 270 12.62 -10.45 16.16
CA VAL A 270 13.00 -10.72 14.78
C VAL A 270 12.43 -9.58 13.93
N PRO A 271 13.26 -8.85 13.16
CA PRO A 271 12.79 -7.75 12.34
C PRO A 271 11.76 -8.23 11.32
N ASP A 272 10.93 -7.28 10.88
CA ASP A 272 9.96 -7.51 9.83
C ASP A 272 10.47 -6.91 8.51
N GLY A 273 10.85 -7.77 7.58
CA GLY A 273 11.30 -7.40 6.25
C GLY A 273 10.19 -7.06 5.25
N VAL A 274 8.91 -7.19 5.63
CA VAL A 274 7.79 -6.93 4.72
C VAL A 274 7.52 -5.43 4.64
N PHE A 275 7.94 -4.80 3.55
CA PHE A 275 7.73 -3.37 3.34
C PHE A 275 6.26 -2.96 3.29
N LEU A 276 5.36 -3.78 2.75
CA LEU A 276 3.94 -3.45 2.61
C LEU A 276 3.08 -4.61 3.10
N LYS A 277 2.20 -4.37 4.08
CA LYS A 277 1.15 -5.30 4.49
C LYS A 277 -0.22 -4.73 4.18
N VAL A 278 -1.08 -5.57 3.63
CA VAL A 278 -2.42 -5.15 3.24
C VAL A 278 -3.36 -5.15 4.45
N PRO A 279 -4.32 -4.21 4.51
CA PRO A 279 -5.42 -4.30 5.44
C PRO A 279 -6.18 -5.60 5.23
N TYR A 280 -6.70 -6.16 6.32
CA TYR A 280 -7.46 -7.41 6.24
C TYR A 280 -8.62 -7.46 7.23
N HIS A 281 -9.66 -8.19 6.86
CA HIS A 281 -10.83 -8.42 7.70
C HIS A 281 -10.42 -9.24 8.94
N PRO A 282 -10.95 -8.99 10.15
CA PRO A 282 -10.55 -9.70 11.38
C PRO A 282 -10.50 -11.24 11.25
N ASP A 283 -11.51 -11.84 10.63
CA ASP A 283 -11.56 -13.30 10.34
C ASP A 283 -10.39 -13.84 9.49
N CYS A 284 -9.61 -12.98 8.83
CA CYS A 284 -8.48 -13.34 7.99
C CYS A 284 -7.13 -13.26 8.73
N GLU A 285 -7.12 -13.04 10.06
CA GLU A 285 -5.89 -12.90 10.85
C GLU A 285 -4.93 -14.10 10.73
N LYS A 286 -5.49 -15.31 10.67
CA LYS A 286 -4.74 -16.57 10.53
C LYS A 286 -4.38 -16.93 9.08
N ILE A 287 -4.73 -16.06 8.13
CA ILE A 287 -4.31 -16.18 6.73
C ILE A 287 -3.05 -15.34 6.58
N TYR A 288 -2.02 -15.87 5.93
CA TYR A 288 -0.72 -15.23 5.81
C TYR A 288 -0.40 -14.89 4.35
N GLY A 289 0.43 -13.87 4.15
CA GLY A 289 0.74 -13.35 2.82
C GLY A 289 -0.29 -12.36 2.29
N ASN A 290 0.17 -11.36 1.55
CA ASN A 290 -0.71 -10.30 1.07
C ASN A 290 -1.75 -10.82 0.07
N LYS A 291 -1.34 -11.69 -0.86
CA LYS A 291 -2.22 -12.30 -1.86
C LYS A 291 -3.38 -13.06 -1.22
N ALA A 292 -3.09 -13.95 -0.27
CA ALA A 292 -4.12 -14.74 0.40
C ALA A 292 -5.00 -13.87 1.31
N ARG A 293 -4.42 -12.88 2.01
CA ARG A 293 -5.19 -11.93 2.84
C ARG A 293 -6.12 -11.04 2.02
N LYS A 294 -5.65 -10.51 0.88
CA LYS A 294 -6.49 -9.75 -0.07
C LYS A 294 -7.68 -10.59 -0.52
N LYS A 295 -7.43 -11.84 -0.92
CA LYS A 295 -8.49 -12.76 -1.33
C LYS A 295 -9.49 -13.03 -0.20
N CYS A 296 -9.02 -13.44 0.98
CA CYS A 296 -9.89 -13.70 2.12
C CYS A 296 -10.74 -12.47 2.49
N THR A 297 -10.11 -11.29 2.51
CA THR A 297 -10.79 -10.04 2.84
C THR A 297 -11.85 -9.69 1.80
N SER A 298 -11.53 -9.83 0.51
CA SER A 298 -12.49 -9.64 -0.59
C SER A 298 -13.69 -10.59 -0.46
N ASP A 299 -13.45 -11.87 -0.17
CA ASP A 299 -14.50 -12.87 0.00
C ASP A 299 -15.41 -12.53 1.21
N LYS A 300 -14.83 -12.06 2.32
CA LYS A 300 -15.56 -11.65 3.53
C LYS A 300 -16.41 -10.40 3.30
N VAL A 301 -15.83 -9.38 2.66
CA VAL A 301 -16.55 -8.15 2.30
C VAL A 301 -17.69 -8.45 1.34
N THR A 302 -17.45 -9.25 0.30
CA THR A 302 -18.49 -9.64 -0.67
C THR A 302 -19.65 -10.35 0.02
N LYS A 303 -19.36 -11.36 0.87
CA LYS A 303 -20.39 -12.05 1.66
C LYS A 303 -21.16 -11.11 2.58
N PHE A 304 -20.48 -10.16 3.22
CA PHE A 304 -21.13 -9.18 4.07
C PHE A 304 -22.11 -8.32 3.26
N VAL A 305 -21.64 -7.77 2.15
CA VAL A 305 -22.44 -6.92 1.26
C VAL A 305 -23.64 -7.68 0.73
N THR A 306 -23.46 -8.89 0.17
CA THR A 306 -24.58 -9.70 -0.34
C THR A 306 -25.69 -9.93 0.69
N ARG A 307 -25.34 -10.10 1.97
CA ARG A 307 -26.34 -10.29 3.04
C ARG A 307 -27.02 -8.99 3.49
N LYS A 308 -26.35 -7.86 3.37
CA LYS A 308 -26.80 -6.56 3.93
C LYS A 308 -27.34 -5.61 2.86
N PHE A 309 -27.15 -5.94 1.59
CA PHE A 309 -27.66 -5.22 0.45
C PHE A 309 -29.18 -5.40 0.34
N ASN A 310 -29.91 -4.29 0.26
CA ASN A 310 -31.36 -4.27 0.16
C ASN A 310 -31.79 -4.40 -1.31
N ILE A 311 -31.94 -5.65 -1.77
CA ILE A 311 -32.40 -5.93 -3.14
C ILE A 311 -33.84 -5.47 -3.40
N ASN A 312 -34.64 -5.20 -2.36
CA ASN A 312 -36.01 -4.73 -2.57
C ASN A 312 -36.06 -3.31 -3.15
N LEU A 313 -34.96 -2.56 -3.15
CA LEU A 313 -34.88 -1.22 -3.76
C LEU A 313 -35.11 -1.21 -5.27
N VAL A 314 -34.92 -2.35 -5.95
CA VAL A 314 -35.19 -2.46 -7.39
C VAL A 314 -36.60 -2.99 -7.70
N LYS A 315 -37.36 -3.44 -6.69
CA LYS A 315 -38.75 -3.86 -6.90
C LYS A 315 -39.62 -2.66 -7.25
N GLY A 316 -40.35 -2.75 -8.35
CA GLY A 316 -41.18 -1.64 -8.86
C GLY A 316 -40.40 -0.60 -9.65
N THR A 317 -39.15 -0.88 -10.01
CA THR A 317 -38.36 -0.07 -10.96
C THR A 317 -38.32 -0.76 -12.34
N ASN A 318 -38.03 -0.02 -13.40
CA ASN A 318 -37.84 -0.58 -14.76
C ASN A 318 -36.43 -1.13 -14.99
N LEU A 319 -35.74 -1.54 -13.91
CA LEU A 319 -34.40 -2.12 -14.00
C LEU A 319 -34.49 -3.61 -14.24
N TYR A 320 -33.84 -4.08 -15.30
CA TYR A 320 -33.84 -5.48 -15.68
C TYR A 320 -32.42 -5.98 -15.95
N GLY A 321 -32.15 -7.21 -15.54
CA GLY A 321 -30.88 -7.88 -15.83
C GLY A 321 -29.77 -7.53 -14.86
N LYS A 322 -28.52 -7.61 -15.33
CA LYS A 322 -27.34 -7.50 -14.45
C LYS A 322 -26.98 -6.04 -14.21
N GLU A 323 -27.09 -5.63 -12.96
CA GLU A 323 -26.74 -4.30 -12.49
C GLU A 323 -25.37 -4.30 -11.80
N ARG A 324 -24.69 -3.16 -11.91
CA ARG A 324 -23.37 -2.95 -11.30
C ARG A 324 -23.30 -1.61 -10.58
N ILE A 325 -22.94 -1.67 -9.30
CA ILE A 325 -22.56 -0.51 -8.50
C ILE A 325 -21.06 -0.58 -8.27
N LEU A 326 -20.33 0.50 -8.55
CA LEU A 326 -18.92 0.61 -8.25
C LEU A 326 -18.72 1.44 -7.00
N VAL A 327 -18.30 0.81 -5.90
CA VAL A 327 -18.08 1.49 -4.63
C VAL A 327 -16.59 1.70 -4.39
N PHE A 328 -16.23 2.89 -3.96
CA PHE A 328 -14.89 3.33 -3.60
C PHE A 328 -14.89 3.68 -2.11
N PHE A 329 -13.88 3.24 -1.39
CA PHE A 329 -13.69 3.61 0.02
C PHE A 329 -12.22 3.48 0.37
N LYS A 330 -11.84 3.99 1.55
CA LYS A 330 -10.50 3.79 2.09
C LYS A 330 -10.60 3.08 3.44
N ILE A 331 -9.58 2.30 3.78
CA ILE A 331 -9.36 1.79 5.13
C ILE A 331 -8.23 2.61 5.72
N ASN A 332 -8.49 3.34 6.80
CA ASN A 332 -7.51 4.25 7.40
C ASN A 332 -6.51 3.54 8.33
N GLU A 333 -5.61 4.30 8.95
CA GLU A 333 -4.56 3.85 9.86
C GLU A 333 -5.10 3.12 11.10
N THR A 334 -6.35 3.40 11.48
CA THR A 334 -7.02 2.72 12.58
C THR A 334 -7.74 1.46 12.12
N GLY A 335 -7.90 1.24 10.82
CA GLY A 335 -8.68 0.15 10.23
C GLY A 335 -10.15 0.48 9.97
N SER A 336 -10.55 1.75 10.12
CA SER A 336 -11.93 2.21 9.88
C SER A 336 -12.15 2.51 8.39
N VAL A 337 -13.37 2.23 7.93
CA VAL A 337 -13.81 2.57 6.57
C VAL A 337 -14.16 4.06 6.52
N ILE A 338 -13.57 4.80 5.57
CA ILE A 338 -13.77 6.24 5.39
C ILE A 338 -13.93 6.58 3.91
N GLU A 339 -14.40 7.81 3.63
CA GLU A 339 -14.53 8.38 2.28
C GLU A 339 -15.30 7.49 1.29
N VAL A 340 -16.39 6.88 1.75
CA VAL A 340 -17.22 5.98 0.93
C VAL A 340 -17.95 6.77 -0.15
N LYS A 341 -17.78 6.35 -1.41
CA LYS A 341 -18.45 6.91 -2.59
C LYS A 341 -18.92 5.76 -3.48
N ALA A 342 -20.08 5.90 -4.12
CA ALA A 342 -20.58 4.91 -5.07
C ALA A 342 -20.85 5.56 -6.41
N LYS A 343 -20.76 4.77 -7.48
CA LYS A 343 -21.16 5.13 -8.83
C LYS A 343 -22.07 4.04 -9.39
N ALA A 344 -23.28 4.42 -9.80
CA ALA A 344 -24.28 3.51 -10.37
C ALA A 344 -25.15 4.22 -11.41
N PRO A 345 -25.94 3.49 -12.21
CA PRO A 345 -26.88 4.12 -13.15
C PRO A 345 -27.95 5.00 -12.47
N HIS A 346 -28.29 4.71 -11.20
CA HIS A 346 -29.30 5.43 -10.43
C HIS A 346 -28.84 5.81 -9.03
N LEU A 347 -29.23 6.99 -8.57
CA LEU A 347 -28.84 7.55 -7.27
C LEU A 347 -29.23 6.67 -6.07
N PHE A 348 -30.39 6.01 -6.11
CA PHE A 348 -30.80 5.13 -5.02
C PHE A 348 -29.88 3.90 -4.86
N LEU A 349 -29.29 3.41 -5.96
CA LEU A 349 -28.29 2.36 -5.94
C LEU A 349 -26.95 2.86 -5.39
N GLU A 350 -26.59 4.11 -5.68
CA GLU A 350 -25.42 4.75 -5.08
C GLU A 350 -25.57 4.87 -3.57
N ASN A 351 -26.72 5.38 -3.11
CA ASN A 351 -27.03 5.51 -1.69
C ASN A 351 -26.99 4.15 -0.97
N GLU A 352 -27.54 3.10 -1.59
CA GLU A 352 -27.47 1.75 -1.03
C GLU A 352 -26.04 1.21 -0.99
N GLY A 353 -25.25 1.43 -2.04
CA GLY A 353 -23.84 1.07 -2.09
C GLY A 353 -23.03 1.77 -0.98
N VAL A 354 -23.29 3.05 -0.73
CA VAL A 354 -22.67 3.79 0.37
C VAL A 354 -23.12 3.25 1.73
N ARG A 355 -24.43 3.05 1.93
CA ARG A 355 -25.01 2.54 3.17
C ARG A 355 -24.41 1.19 3.56
N VAL A 356 -24.38 0.23 2.64
CA VAL A 356 -23.93 -1.15 2.94
C VAL A 356 -22.43 -1.20 3.29
N ILE A 357 -21.60 -0.35 2.67
CA ILE A 357 -20.17 -0.28 2.95
C ILE A 357 -19.88 0.41 4.28
N ASN A 358 -20.66 1.41 4.67
CA ASN A 358 -20.55 2.02 6.00
C ASN A 358 -20.92 1.06 7.15
N LEU A 359 -21.57 -0.07 6.86
CA LEU A 359 -21.87 -1.11 7.85
C LEU A 359 -20.73 -2.12 8.04
N LEU A 360 -19.66 -2.07 7.23
CA LEU A 360 -18.55 -3.00 7.37
C LEU A 360 -17.87 -2.89 8.74
N PRO A 361 -17.36 -4.00 9.28
CA PRO A 361 -16.64 -3.97 10.54
C PRO A 361 -15.30 -3.24 10.39
N LYS A 362 -14.68 -2.94 11.54
CA LYS A 362 -13.31 -2.45 11.58
C LYS A 362 -12.33 -3.53 11.10
N PHE A 363 -11.36 -3.14 10.30
CA PHE A 363 -10.32 -4.00 9.74
C PHE A 363 -9.04 -3.93 10.59
N LYS A 364 -8.13 -4.88 10.39
CA LYS A 364 -6.72 -4.61 10.73
C LYS A 364 -6.17 -3.66 9.67
N PRO A 365 -5.54 -2.53 10.04
CA PRO A 365 -5.00 -1.58 9.08
C PRO A 365 -3.86 -2.20 8.26
N GLY A 366 -3.64 -1.64 7.09
CA GLY A 366 -2.44 -1.91 6.31
C GLY A 366 -1.25 -1.19 6.93
N THR A 367 -0.05 -1.70 6.68
CA THR A 367 1.18 -1.07 7.15
C THR A 367 2.19 -0.93 6.03
N GLN A 368 3.00 0.12 6.10
CA GLN A 368 4.15 0.33 5.23
C GLN A 368 5.38 0.62 6.10
N GLY A 369 6.42 -0.20 5.98
CA GLY A 369 7.60 -0.12 6.85
C GLY A 369 7.27 -0.30 8.33
N GLY A 370 6.20 -1.04 8.65
CA GLY A 370 5.70 -1.21 10.02
C GLY A 370 4.65 -0.18 10.45
N GLU A 371 4.61 0.99 9.80
CA GLU A 371 3.70 2.08 10.16
C GLU A 371 2.32 1.92 9.51
N PRO A 372 1.21 2.11 10.25
CA PRO A 372 -0.13 2.08 9.68
C PRO A 372 -0.34 3.12 8.58
N ILE A 373 -1.02 2.75 7.49
CA ILE A 373 -1.32 3.65 6.37
C ILE A 373 -2.77 3.52 5.90
N THR A 374 -3.31 4.63 5.37
CA THR A 374 -4.58 4.62 4.66
C THR A 374 -4.45 3.98 3.28
N MET A 375 -5.27 2.96 2.99
CA MET A 375 -5.29 2.27 1.69
C MET A 375 -6.64 2.40 0.96
N PRO A 376 -6.65 2.77 -0.33
CA PRO A 376 -7.87 2.84 -1.13
C PRO A 376 -8.32 1.45 -1.60
N TYR A 377 -9.63 1.28 -1.71
CA TYR A 377 -10.30 0.09 -2.20
C TYR A 377 -11.38 0.43 -3.22
N THR A 378 -11.63 -0.54 -4.10
CA THR A 378 -12.74 -0.49 -5.06
C THR A 378 -13.44 -1.83 -5.06
N LEU A 379 -14.75 -1.82 -4.84
CA LEU A 379 -15.59 -3.00 -4.79
C LEU A 379 -16.71 -2.88 -5.83
N PRO A 380 -16.77 -3.77 -6.83
CA PRO A 380 -17.96 -3.93 -7.64
C PRO A 380 -19.01 -4.74 -6.88
N ILE A 381 -20.20 -4.17 -6.69
CA ILE A 381 -21.39 -4.90 -6.24
C ILE A 381 -22.18 -5.28 -7.48
N LEU A 382 -22.37 -6.58 -7.69
CA LEU A 382 -23.09 -7.14 -8.82
C LEU A 382 -24.35 -7.81 -8.30
N PHE A 383 -25.49 -7.52 -8.92
CA PHE A 383 -26.77 -8.16 -8.61
C PHE A 383 -27.65 -8.22 -9.87
N THR A 384 -28.71 -9.01 -9.81
CA THR A 384 -29.71 -9.09 -10.89
C THR A 384 -30.98 -8.38 -10.44
N ALA A 385 -31.45 -7.43 -11.24
CA ALA A 385 -32.75 -6.79 -11.09
C ALA A 385 -33.84 -7.65 -11.79
N ASN A 386 -35.05 -7.65 -11.22
CA ASN A 386 -36.17 -8.51 -11.60
C ASN A 386 -37.03 -7.94 -12.72
#